data_AF-A0A959VNW2-F1
#
_entry.id   AF-A0A959VNW2-F1
#
_cell.length_a   1.000
_cell.length_b   1.000
_cell.length_c   1.000
_cell.angle_alpha   90.00
_cell.angle_beta   90.00
_cell.angle_gamma   90.00
#
_symmetry.space_group_name_H-M   'P 1'
#
loop_
_entity.id
_entity.type
_entity.pdbx_description
1 polymer ?
#
loop_
_entity_poly.entity_id
_entity_poly.type
_entity_poly.pdbx_seq_one_letter_code
_entity_poly.pdbx_strand_id
1 'polypeptide(L)'
;FDDNHISLDGATSLSGSDETPERFAAYGWRVLTIEDGNDLDEIRARLTEAADSDGRPTLVCCRTVIGFGAPNKAGSSKAHGSPLGAEEAAAAKRAYGWPEDSSFLVPDEVAAWADHLRARGADRVASWSERFAAYRGEHPDLAAEFERRINGGLPDGWRDALPSFKPGEKIATRASGGTVLNA
;
A
#
# COMPACT_ATOMS: atom_id res chain seq x y z
N PHE A 1 -1.87 0.58 -9.33
CA PHE A 1 -1.89 -0.69 -10.06
C PHE A 1 -0.74 -0.65 -11.04
N ASP A 2 0.25 -1.52 -10.85
CA ASP A 2 1.35 -1.67 -11.81
C ASP A 2 0.83 -2.47 -13.01
N ASP A 3 0.52 -1.77 -14.10
CA ASP A 3 -0.01 -2.33 -15.33
C ASP A 3 1.13 -2.59 -16.32
N ASN A 4 1.82 -3.72 -16.12
CA ASN A 4 2.98 -4.11 -16.92
C ASN A 4 2.68 -5.18 -17.99
N HIS A 5 1.42 -5.61 -18.11
CA HIS A 5 0.93 -6.65 -19.04
C HIS A 5 1.58 -8.04 -18.93
N ILE A 6 2.31 -8.34 -17.86
CA ILE A 6 2.99 -9.62 -17.68
C ILE A 6 2.53 -10.30 -16.39
N SER A 7 2.14 -11.57 -16.52
CA SER A 7 1.94 -12.52 -15.42
C SER A 7 3.10 -13.53 -15.37
N LEU A 8 3.04 -14.46 -14.41
CA LEU A 8 4.04 -15.53 -14.28
C LEU A 8 4.14 -16.38 -15.57
N ASP A 9 3.00 -16.67 -16.21
CA ASP A 9 2.92 -17.55 -17.38
C ASP A 9 3.11 -16.82 -18.73
N GLY A 10 3.27 -15.49 -18.73
CA GLY A 10 3.48 -14.71 -19.95
C GLY A 10 2.64 -13.45 -20.00
N ALA A 11 2.13 -13.09 -21.17
CA ALA A 11 1.26 -11.91 -21.30
C ALA A 11 -0.05 -12.13 -20.51
N THR A 12 -0.52 -11.09 -19.81
CA THR A 12 -1.80 -11.15 -19.08
C THR A 12 -2.97 -11.46 -19.99
N SER A 13 -2.89 -11.07 -21.27
CA SER A 13 -3.86 -11.38 -22.33
C SER A 13 -4.09 -12.87 -22.59
N LEU A 14 -3.16 -13.74 -22.17
CA LEU A 14 -3.32 -15.19 -22.26
C LEU A 14 -4.33 -15.75 -21.24
N SER A 15 -4.53 -15.05 -20.13
CA SER A 15 -5.34 -15.50 -18.99
C SER A 15 -6.48 -14.56 -18.62
N GLY A 16 -6.54 -13.37 -19.22
CA GLY A 16 -7.58 -12.39 -18.96
C GLY A 16 -7.66 -11.35 -20.07
N SER A 17 -8.88 -10.88 -20.34
CA SER A 17 -9.19 -9.82 -21.30
C SER A 17 -10.02 -8.72 -20.65
N ASP A 18 -9.84 -8.54 -19.34
CA ASP A 18 -10.61 -7.59 -18.55
C ASP A 18 -9.95 -6.21 -18.59
N GLU A 19 -10.76 -5.23 -18.94
CA GLU A 19 -10.39 -3.82 -18.95
C GLU A 19 -10.48 -3.29 -17.51
N THR A 20 -9.39 -3.50 -16.75
CA THR A 20 -9.35 -3.20 -15.31
C THR A 20 -9.74 -1.75 -14.98
N PRO A 21 -9.26 -0.71 -15.70
CA PRO A 21 -9.70 0.66 -15.48
C PRO A 21 -11.22 0.81 -15.60
N GLU A 22 -11.82 0.25 -16.64
CA GLU A 22 -13.24 0.30 -16.98
C GLU A 22 -14.08 -0.45 -15.94
N ARG A 23 -13.62 -1.62 -15.51
CA ARG A 23 -14.27 -2.40 -14.43
C ARG A 23 -14.33 -1.60 -13.14
N PHE A 24 -13.23 -0.95 -12.74
CA PHE A 24 -13.20 -0.14 -11.53
C PHE A 24 -14.04 1.14 -11.66
N ALA A 25 -14.04 1.76 -12.84
CA ALA A 25 -14.95 2.87 -13.13
C ALA A 25 -16.42 2.45 -12.99
N ALA A 26 -16.79 1.24 -13.45
CA ALA A 26 -18.13 0.68 -13.29
C ALA A 26 -18.49 0.40 -11.81
N TYR A 27 -17.52 0.11 -10.95
CA TYR A 27 -17.71 0.04 -9.49
C TYR A 27 -17.88 1.43 -8.82
N GLY A 28 -17.78 2.52 -9.58
CA GLY A 28 -17.85 3.88 -9.06
C GLY A 28 -16.53 4.40 -8.50
N TRP A 29 -15.39 3.75 -8.82
CA TRP A 29 -14.09 4.29 -8.47
C TRP A 29 -13.73 5.46 -9.39
N ARG A 30 -12.95 6.39 -8.86
CA ARG A 30 -12.18 7.30 -9.69
C ARG A 30 -10.99 6.54 -10.25
N VAL A 31 -10.75 6.64 -11.56
CA VAL A 31 -9.65 5.94 -12.22
C VAL A 31 -8.77 6.96 -12.92
N LEU A 32 -7.49 6.92 -12.61
CA LEU A 32 -6.46 7.78 -13.21
C LEU A 32 -5.41 6.89 -13.87
N THR A 33 -4.83 7.37 -14.96
CA THR A 33 -3.78 6.65 -15.69
C THR A 33 -2.48 7.44 -15.66
N ILE A 34 -1.37 6.72 -15.53
CA ILE A 34 -0.01 7.18 -15.78
C ILE A 34 0.48 6.35 -16.97
N GLU A 35 0.77 7.00 -18.10
CA GLU A 35 1.14 6.33 -19.35
C GLU A 35 2.61 5.90 -19.40
N ASP A 36 3.49 6.59 -18.68
CA ASP A 36 4.89 6.19 -18.52
C ASP A 36 5.29 6.11 -17.04
N GLY A 37 5.53 4.89 -16.56
CA GLY A 37 6.01 4.62 -15.21
C GLY A 37 7.41 5.17 -14.88
N ASN A 38 8.11 5.75 -15.85
CA ASN A 38 9.36 6.49 -15.63
C ASN A 38 9.18 8.02 -15.69
N ASP A 39 7.99 8.53 -16.04
CA ASP A 39 7.70 9.97 -16.00
C ASP A 39 7.34 10.40 -14.57
N LEU A 40 8.33 10.91 -13.86
CA LEU A 40 8.17 11.35 -12.46
C LEU A 40 7.23 12.56 -12.31
N ASP A 41 7.08 13.38 -13.36
CA ASP A 41 6.19 14.54 -13.34
C ASP A 41 4.74 14.08 -13.53
N GLU A 42 4.49 13.14 -14.44
CA GLU A 42 3.18 12.50 -14.61
C GLU A 42 2.77 11.76 -13.34
N ILE A 43 3.66 10.94 -12.77
CA ILE A 43 3.41 10.23 -11.50
C ILE A 43 3.03 11.23 -10.41
N ARG A 44 3.80 12.32 -10.26
CA ARG A 44 3.53 13.33 -9.24
C ARG A 44 2.18 14.03 -9.48
N ALA A 45 1.89 14.39 -10.73
CA ALA A 45 0.63 15.05 -11.08
C ALA A 45 -0.56 14.14 -10.75
N ARG A 46 -0.54 12.86 -11.17
CA ARG A 46 -1.64 11.91 -10.95
C ARG A 46 -1.81 11.53 -9.49
N LEU A 47 -0.72 11.38 -8.73
CA LEU A 47 -0.81 11.12 -7.29
C LEU A 47 -1.33 12.34 -6.52
N THR A 48 -0.99 13.55 -6.95
CA THR A 48 -1.56 14.79 -6.39
C THR A 48 -3.05 14.86 -6.69
N GLU A 49 -3.45 14.57 -7.93
CA GLU A 49 -4.84 14.49 -8.34
C GLU A 49 -5.64 13.45 -7.54
N ALA A 50 -5.05 12.26 -7.32
CA ALA A 50 -5.65 11.17 -6.56
C ALA A 50 -5.83 11.49 -5.08
N ALA A 51 -4.96 12.31 -4.50
CA ALA A 51 -5.04 12.74 -3.11
C ALA A 51 -6.17 13.76 -2.87
N ASP A 52 -6.60 14.48 -3.91
CA ASP A 52 -7.76 15.35 -3.85
C ASP A 52 -9.05 14.52 -3.90
N SER A 53 -9.70 14.36 -2.75
CA SER A 53 -10.83 13.43 -2.60
C SER A 53 -12.14 14.04 -3.09
N ASP A 54 -12.86 13.30 -3.92
CA ASP A 54 -14.25 13.59 -4.30
C ASP A 54 -15.26 12.64 -3.62
N GLY A 55 -14.82 11.93 -2.58
CA GLY A 55 -15.60 10.92 -1.86
C GLY A 55 -15.55 9.51 -2.46
N ARG A 56 -14.96 9.32 -3.65
CA ARG A 56 -14.77 7.99 -4.25
C ARG A 56 -13.39 7.40 -3.91
N PRO A 57 -13.26 6.06 -3.82
CA PRO A 57 -11.95 5.44 -3.84
C PRO A 57 -11.27 5.65 -5.21
N THR A 58 -9.95 5.79 -5.23
CA THR A 58 -9.17 6.06 -6.45
C THR A 58 -8.26 4.89 -6.80
N LEU A 59 -8.32 4.44 -8.05
CA LEU A 59 -7.36 3.51 -8.66
C LEU A 59 -6.46 4.31 -9.61
N VAL A 60 -5.16 4.32 -9.34
CA VAL A 60 -4.15 4.86 -10.28
C VAL A 60 -3.51 3.69 -11.02
N CYS A 61 -3.77 3.59 -12.32
CA CYS A 61 -3.19 2.59 -13.22
C CYS A 61 -1.90 3.16 -13.81
N CYS A 62 -0.76 2.54 -13.51
CA CYS A 62 0.55 2.98 -13.97
C CYS A 62 1.08 1.99 -14.97
N ARG A 63 1.19 2.41 -16.22
CA ARG A 63 1.81 1.62 -17.28
C ARG A 63 3.30 1.52 -17.00
N THR A 64 3.82 0.29 -16.88
CA THR A 64 5.27 0.07 -16.73
C THR A 64 5.75 -1.05 -17.64
N VAL A 65 7.08 -1.23 -17.69
CA VAL A 65 7.71 -2.39 -18.32
C VAL A 65 8.36 -3.22 -17.22
N ILE A 66 7.86 -4.44 -16.98
CA ILE A 66 8.48 -5.34 -15.99
C ILE A 66 9.94 -5.59 -16.36
N GLY A 67 10.83 -5.52 -15.36
CA GLY A 67 12.26 -5.72 -15.60
C GLY A 67 12.85 -4.68 -16.56
N PHE A 68 12.31 -3.45 -16.61
CA PHE A 68 12.89 -2.33 -17.33
C PHE A 68 14.42 -2.29 -17.18
N GLY A 69 15.12 -1.82 -18.21
CA GLY A 69 16.59 -1.78 -18.24
C GLY A 69 17.28 -3.13 -18.49
N ALA A 70 16.67 -4.29 -18.21
CA ALA A 70 17.26 -5.60 -18.50
C ALA A 70 17.04 -5.98 -19.99
N PRO A 71 18.03 -5.84 -20.90
CA PRO A 71 17.77 -5.77 -22.33
C PRO A 71 17.14 -7.03 -22.94
N ASN A 72 17.39 -8.21 -22.37
CA ASN A 72 16.89 -9.48 -22.88
C ASN A 72 15.69 -10.02 -22.08
N LYS A 73 15.39 -9.42 -20.92
CA LYS A 73 14.31 -9.88 -20.03
C LYS A 73 13.19 -8.87 -19.81
N ALA A 74 13.41 -7.59 -20.10
CA ALA A 74 12.40 -6.54 -19.99
C ALA A 74 11.14 -6.88 -20.79
N GLY A 75 9.97 -6.60 -20.21
CA GLY A 75 8.68 -6.88 -20.84
C GLY A 75 8.35 -8.37 -20.97
N SER A 76 9.00 -9.25 -20.20
CA SER A 76 8.77 -10.69 -20.25
C SER A 76 8.62 -11.31 -18.85
N SER A 77 7.92 -12.45 -18.77
CA SER A 77 7.76 -13.21 -17.52
C SER A 77 9.10 -13.72 -16.96
N LYS A 78 10.15 -13.77 -17.77
CA LYS A 78 11.51 -14.15 -17.33
C LYS A 78 12.11 -13.14 -16.34
N ALA A 79 11.62 -11.91 -16.30
CA ALA A 79 12.02 -10.90 -15.32
C ALA A 79 11.24 -11.00 -13.99
N HIS A 80 10.19 -11.82 -13.90
CA HIS A 80 9.26 -11.82 -12.77
C HIS A 80 9.80 -12.53 -11.52
N GLY A 81 10.11 -13.83 -11.65
CA GLY A 81 10.29 -14.71 -10.48
C GLY A 81 11.66 -15.37 -10.36
N SER A 82 12.64 -14.97 -11.18
CA SER A 82 13.96 -15.61 -11.20
C SER A 82 15.09 -14.59 -11.26
N PRO A 83 16.29 -14.88 -10.71
CA PRO A 83 17.45 -14.02 -10.87
C PRO A 83 17.71 -13.66 -12.34
N LEU A 84 18.15 -12.42 -12.59
CA LEU A 84 18.52 -12.01 -13.95
C LEU A 84 19.67 -12.87 -14.51
N GLY A 85 20.60 -13.28 -13.66
CA GLY A 85 21.88 -13.88 -14.06
C GLY A 85 22.95 -12.81 -14.18
N ALA A 86 24.22 -13.20 -14.05
CA ALA A 86 25.34 -12.25 -13.97
C ALA A 86 25.46 -11.37 -15.23
N GLU A 87 25.35 -11.97 -16.41
CA GLU A 87 25.45 -11.24 -17.69
C GLU A 87 24.31 -10.24 -17.87
N GLU A 88 23.07 -10.66 -17.61
CA GLU A 88 21.90 -9.80 -17.74
C GLU A 88 21.89 -8.68 -16.69
N ALA A 89 22.34 -8.96 -15.47
CA ALA A 89 22.48 -7.94 -14.42
C ALA A 89 23.54 -6.88 -14.79
N ALA A 90 24.68 -7.29 -15.39
CA ALA A 90 25.67 -6.35 -15.91
C ALA A 90 25.11 -5.52 -17.07
N ALA A 91 24.37 -6.16 -17.99
CA ALA A 91 23.71 -5.46 -19.09
C ALA A 91 22.66 -4.44 -18.60
N ALA A 92 21.87 -4.79 -17.59
CA ALA A 92 20.91 -3.89 -16.96
C ALA A 92 21.59 -2.68 -16.32
N LYS A 93 22.66 -2.91 -15.56
CA LYS A 93 23.49 -1.83 -14.98
C LYS A 93 24.03 -0.90 -16.07
N ARG A 94 24.58 -1.46 -17.16
CA ARG A 94 25.04 -0.67 -18.31
C ARG A 94 23.92 0.20 -18.90
N ALA A 95 22.72 -0.35 -19.07
CA ALA A 95 21.56 0.38 -19.58
C ALA A 95 21.17 1.56 -18.68
N TYR A 96 21.40 1.45 -17.37
CA TYR A 96 21.18 2.53 -16.39
C TYR A 96 22.35 3.51 -16.24
N GLY A 97 23.46 3.31 -16.96
CA GLY A 97 24.70 4.07 -16.71
C GLY A 97 25.36 3.73 -15.37
N TRP A 98 25.10 2.53 -14.84
CA TRP A 98 25.59 2.07 -13.55
C TRP A 98 26.86 1.20 -13.67
N PRO A 99 27.76 1.21 -12.67
CA PRO A 99 28.94 0.33 -12.64
C PRO A 99 28.55 -1.16 -12.67
N GLU A 100 29.01 -1.88 -13.70
CA GLU A 100 28.58 -3.25 -14.00
C GLU A 100 29.05 -4.29 -12.98
N ASP A 101 30.27 -4.11 -12.48
CA ASP A 101 30.98 -5.00 -11.55
C ASP A 101 30.55 -4.82 -10.08
N SER A 102 29.90 -3.70 -9.78
CA SER A 102 29.56 -3.31 -8.42
C SER A 102 28.35 -4.07 -7.89
N SER A 103 28.43 -4.56 -6.65
CA SER A 103 27.32 -5.26 -5.99
C SER A 103 26.93 -4.51 -4.72
N PHE A 104 25.63 -4.31 -4.50
CA PHE A 104 25.10 -3.53 -3.36
C PHE A 104 25.68 -2.11 -3.24
N LEU A 105 26.12 -1.52 -4.35
CA LEU A 105 26.58 -0.13 -4.39
C LEU A 105 25.42 0.81 -4.11
N VAL A 106 25.59 1.70 -3.15
CA VAL A 106 24.66 2.80 -2.85
C VAL A 106 25.48 4.10 -2.89
N PRO A 107 25.19 5.03 -3.81
CA PRO A 107 25.87 6.32 -3.87
C PRO A 107 25.65 7.13 -2.59
N ASP A 108 26.67 7.87 -2.17
CA ASP A 108 26.63 8.67 -0.94
C ASP A 108 25.48 9.68 -0.94
N GLU A 109 25.16 10.27 -2.10
CA GLU A 109 24.03 11.18 -2.29
C GLU A 109 22.67 10.52 -2.01
N VAL A 110 22.50 9.24 -2.36
CA VAL A 110 21.28 8.47 -2.07
C VAL A 110 21.22 8.13 -0.58
N ALA A 111 22.35 7.74 0.02
CA ALA A 111 22.43 7.49 1.46
C ALA A 111 22.12 8.76 2.27
N ALA A 112 22.68 9.91 1.88
CA ALA A 112 22.41 11.21 2.48
C ALA A 112 20.95 11.65 2.32
N TRP A 113 20.31 11.32 1.19
CA TRP A 113 18.88 11.57 1.00
C TRP A 113 18.00 10.85 2.03
N ALA A 114 18.45 9.69 2.54
CA ALA A 114 17.73 8.99 3.60
C ALA A 114 17.66 9.80 4.92
N ASP A 115 18.66 10.64 5.22
CA ASP A 115 18.62 11.55 6.38
C ASP A 115 17.54 12.60 6.23
N HIS A 116 17.36 13.15 5.03
CA HIS A 116 16.27 14.07 4.75
C HIS A 116 14.89 13.41 4.95
N LEU A 117 14.73 12.15 4.54
CA LEU A 117 13.50 11.39 4.80
C LEU A 117 13.26 11.16 6.30
N ARG A 118 14.31 10.83 7.06
CA ARG A 118 14.25 10.68 8.53
C ARG A 118 13.81 11.96 9.21
N ALA A 119 14.45 13.08 8.89
CA ALA A 119 14.11 14.39 9.45
C ALA A 119 12.65 14.77 9.15
N ARG A 120 12.24 14.66 7.87
CA ARG A 120 10.85 14.94 7.46
C ARG A 120 9.84 14.04 8.17
N GLY A 121 10.19 12.78 8.44
CA GLY A 121 9.38 11.85 9.22
C GLY A 121 9.25 12.28 10.68
N ALA A 122 10.37 12.65 11.31
CA ALA A 122 10.40 13.13 12.70
C ALA A 122 9.55 14.40 12.88
N ASP A 123 9.64 15.35 11.95
CA ASP A 123 8.83 16.58 11.98
C ASP A 123 7.33 16.29 11.89
N ARG A 124 6.93 15.33 11.03
CA ARG A 124 5.52 14.89 10.92
C ARG A 124 5.02 14.24 12.20
N VAL A 125 5.84 13.42 12.85
CA VAL A 125 5.52 12.79 14.14
C VAL A 125 5.40 13.85 15.22
N ALA A 126 6.37 14.77 15.35
CA ALA A 126 6.35 15.84 16.33
C ALA A 126 5.10 16.72 16.17
N SER A 127 4.79 17.13 14.93
CA SER A 127 3.61 17.91 14.60
C SER A 127 2.30 17.17 14.91
N TRP A 128 2.24 15.86 14.66
CA TRP A 128 1.09 15.04 15.04
C TRP A 128 0.95 14.93 16.57
N SER A 129 2.06 14.72 17.28
CA SER A 129 2.08 14.61 18.74
C SER A 129 1.63 15.90 19.42
N GLU A 130 2.03 17.06 18.91
CA GLU A 130 1.57 18.37 19.39
C GLU A 130 0.05 18.53 19.21
N ARG A 131 -0.48 18.23 18.02
CA ARG A 131 -1.93 18.25 17.78
C ARG A 131 -2.67 17.28 18.68
N PHE A 132 -2.12 16.09 18.91
CA PHE A 132 -2.73 15.09 19.77
C PHE A 132 -2.70 15.51 21.26
N ALA A 133 -1.66 16.21 21.70
CA ALA A 133 -1.60 16.76 23.05
C ALA A 133 -2.67 17.84 23.27
N ALA A 134 -2.89 18.73 22.29
CA ALA A 134 -3.98 19.69 22.32
C ALA A 134 -5.35 19.00 22.34
N TYR A 135 -5.55 18.00 21.46
CA TYR A 135 -6.76 17.17 21.41
C TYR A 135 -7.04 16.48 22.75
N ARG A 136 -6.02 15.97 23.45
CA ARG A 136 -6.17 15.38 24.79
C ARG A 136 -6.68 16.38 25.82
N GLY A 137 -6.25 17.64 25.74
CA GLY A 137 -6.73 18.70 26.62
C GLY A 137 -8.20 19.06 26.37
N GLU A 138 -8.61 19.09 25.10
CA GLU A 138 -9.98 19.44 24.69
C GLU A 138 -10.97 18.26 24.81
N HIS A 139 -10.50 17.03 24.64
CA HIS A 139 -11.31 15.81 24.59
C HIS A 139 -10.68 14.65 25.38
N PRO A 140 -10.56 14.77 26.71
CA PRO A 140 -9.81 13.81 27.54
C PRO A 140 -10.33 12.36 27.42
N ASP A 141 -11.65 12.16 27.44
CA ASP A 141 -12.24 10.82 27.37
C ASP A 141 -12.02 10.16 26.01
N LEU A 142 -12.18 10.92 24.91
CA LEU A 142 -11.94 10.40 23.55
C LEU A 142 -10.44 10.14 23.31
N ALA A 143 -9.55 10.96 23.87
CA ALA A 143 -8.12 10.73 23.78
C ALA A 143 -7.69 9.46 24.54
N ALA A 144 -8.23 9.25 25.74
CA ALA A 144 -7.99 8.02 26.50
C ALA A 144 -8.52 6.77 25.76
N GLU A 145 -9.70 6.86 25.13
CA GLU A 145 -10.19 5.80 24.26
C GLU A 145 -9.26 5.55 23.06
N PHE A 146 -8.85 6.60 22.36
CA PHE A 146 -7.96 6.49 21.21
C PHE A 146 -6.66 5.79 21.62
N GLU A 147 -6.01 6.23 22.69
CA GLU A 147 -4.77 5.64 23.21
C GLU A 147 -4.93 4.17 23.59
N ARG A 148 -6.03 3.82 24.28
CA ARG A 148 -6.35 2.43 24.60
C ARG A 148 -6.42 1.59 23.32
N ARG A 149 -7.16 2.06 22.30
CA ARG A 149 -7.40 1.32 21.04
C ARG A 149 -6.12 1.14 20.22
N ILE A 150 -5.31 2.17 20.04
CA ILE A 150 -4.07 2.07 19.25
C ILE A 150 -3.01 1.19 19.91
N ASN A 151 -3.07 1.04 21.24
CA ASN A 151 -2.19 0.15 22.00
C ASN A 151 -2.76 -1.27 22.16
N GLY A 152 -3.88 -1.59 21.49
CA GLY A 152 -4.51 -2.91 21.54
C GLY A 152 -5.20 -3.24 22.87
N GLY A 153 -5.47 -2.25 23.71
CA GLY A 153 -6.19 -2.41 24.96
C GLY A 153 -7.69 -2.58 24.74
N LEU A 154 -8.32 -3.46 25.54
CA LEU A 154 -9.77 -3.56 25.66
C LEU A 154 -10.26 -2.70 26.84
N PRO A 155 -11.53 -2.23 26.83
CA PRO A 155 -12.10 -1.55 27.99
C PRO A 155 -12.06 -2.43 29.24
N ASP A 156 -11.84 -1.83 30.40
CA ASP A 156 -11.96 -2.55 31.68
C ASP A 156 -13.40 -3.06 31.84
N GLY A 157 -13.54 -4.26 32.41
CA GLY A 157 -14.85 -4.88 32.63
C GLY A 157 -15.60 -5.29 31.35
N TRP A 158 -14.99 -5.24 30.15
CA TRP A 158 -15.68 -5.61 28.91
C TRP A 158 -16.32 -7.01 28.94
N ARG A 159 -15.75 -7.93 29.72
CA ARG A 159 -16.28 -9.29 29.91
C ARG A 159 -17.53 -9.33 30.79
N ASP A 160 -17.71 -8.36 31.67
CA ASP A 160 -18.85 -8.31 32.59
C ASP A 160 -20.15 -8.00 31.83
N ALA A 161 -20.04 -7.40 30.64
CA ALA A 161 -21.16 -7.21 29.73
C ALA A 161 -21.61 -8.52 29.07
N LEU A 162 -20.77 -9.57 29.01
CA LEU A 162 -21.09 -10.79 28.27
C LEU A 162 -22.31 -11.52 28.86
N PRO A 163 -23.29 -11.92 28.03
CA PRO A 163 -24.47 -12.64 28.50
C PRO A 163 -24.10 -14.07 28.94
N SER A 164 -24.85 -14.58 29.92
CA SER A 164 -24.82 -16.01 30.31
C SER A 164 -26.07 -16.73 29.80
N PHE A 165 -25.90 -17.92 29.23
CA PHE A 165 -27.00 -18.78 28.77
C PHE A 165 -27.18 -19.97 29.69
N LYS A 166 -28.43 -20.34 29.99
CA LYS A 166 -28.70 -21.41 30.97
C LYS A 166 -28.63 -22.79 30.30
N PRO A 167 -28.19 -23.84 31.02
CA PRO A 167 -28.30 -25.22 30.52
C PRO A 167 -29.74 -25.57 30.14
N GLY A 168 -29.92 -26.17 28.97
CA GLY A 168 -31.24 -26.55 28.43
C GLY A 168 -31.96 -25.45 27.64
N GLU A 169 -31.42 -24.23 27.63
CA GLU A 169 -31.91 -23.16 26.78
C GLU A 169 -31.68 -23.50 25.30
N LYS A 170 -32.75 -23.48 24.49
CA LYS A 170 -32.67 -23.76 23.06
C LYS A 170 -32.49 -22.45 22.29
N ILE A 171 -31.24 -22.10 22.04
CA ILE A 171 -30.86 -20.94 21.23
C ILE A 171 -29.91 -21.36 20.11
N ALA A 172 -30.13 -20.85 18.90
CA ALA A 172 -29.20 -21.07 17.79
C ALA A 172 -27.93 -20.24 18.02
N THR A 173 -26.75 -20.76 17.67
CA THR A 173 -25.47 -20.08 17.89
C THR A 173 -25.36 -18.72 17.17
N ARG A 174 -26.06 -18.54 16.04
CA ARG A 174 -26.17 -17.22 15.38
C ARG A 174 -26.92 -16.18 16.23
N ALA A 175 -27.91 -16.62 17.02
CA ALA A 175 -28.71 -15.75 17.87
C ALA A 175 -27.99 -15.45 19.20
N SER A 176 -27.31 -16.44 19.80
CA SER A 176 -26.44 -16.17 20.96
C SER A 176 -25.24 -15.31 20.57
N GLY A 177 -24.67 -15.52 19.38
CA GLY A 177 -23.65 -14.63 18.80
C GLY A 177 -24.16 -13.21 18.61
N GLY A 178 -25.39 -13.03 18.09
CA GLY A 178 -26.05 -11.73 18.03
C GLY A 178 -26.28 -11.10 19.41
N THR A 179 -26.59 -11.89 20.43
CA THR A 179 -26.75 -11.40 21.81
C THR A 179 -25.42 -10.91 22.38
N VAL A 180 -24.33 -11.65 22.16
CA VAL A 180 -22.97 -11.26 22.56
C VAL A 180 -22.50 -10.01 21.83
N LEU A 181 -22.82 -9.85 20.53
CA LEU A 181 -22.45 -8.67 19.74
C LEU A 181 -23.14 -7.37 20.20
N ASN A 182 -24.33 -7.47 20.81
CA ASN A 182 -25.07 -6.31 21.31
C ASN A 182 -24.73 -5.95 22.76
N ALA A 183 -23.95 -6.80 23.45
CA ALA A 183 -23.58 -6.63 24.84
C ALA A 183 -22.23 -5.91 24.95
#